data_AF-A0A7J5PQ14-F1
#
_entry.id   AF-A0A7J5PQ14-F1
#
_cell.length_a   1.000
_cell.length_b   1.000
_cell.length_c   1.000
_cell.angle_alpha   90.00
_cell.angle_beta   90.00
_cell.angle_gamma   90.00
#
_symmetry.space_group_name_H-M   'P 1'
#
loop_
_entity.id
_entity.type
_entity.pdbx_description
1 polymer ?
#
loop_
_entity_poly.entity_id
_entity_poly.type
_entity_poly.pdbx_seq_one_letter_code
_entity_poly.pdbx_strand_id
1 'polypeptide(L)'
;MARIKVLEYTFENETIKIPVNVSVNGVFSCSIPHLMAQKLGLEKNDLLGSKLSDVEDVLNSAFYEYKQRSTKTRMMVAISFKATRNFMMDEKGNPHPAFDMFFDSSRWADEYYDRISFGYRILLEESINGTRFYYDARQREQVSSTILENKIIPESRQCEGWVGIHSTTISSTEKIIMPYSEKLVENLESIKQQLRNASNFLSELLSASNREELLVSDNFKLLK
;
A
#
# COMPACT_ATOMS: atom_id res chain seq x y z
N MET A 1 -9.24 3.66 -35.31
CA MET A 1 -8.20 4.71 -35.40
C MET A 1 -6.98 4.12 -36.08
N ALA A 2 -6.30 4.87 -36.93
CA ALA A 2 -5.10 4.39 -37.61
C ALA A 2 -3.86 4.72 -36.77
N ARG A 3 -2.93 3.75 -36.62
CA ARG A 3 -1.64 4.01 -35.96
C ARG A 3 -0.75 4.80 -36.92
N ILE A 4 -0.22 5.93 -36.45
CA ILE A 4 0.63 6.81 -37.26
C ILE A 4 2.09 6.69 -36.86
N LYS A 5 2.37 6.53 -35.56
CA LYS A 5 3.74 6.49 -35.04
C LYS A 5 3.83 5.63 -33.79
N VAL A 6 5.03 5.14 -33.50
CA VAL A 6 5.38 4.55 -32.20
C VAL A 6 6.55 5.36 -31.65
N LEU A 7 6.35 5.97 -30.50
CA LEU A 7 7.37 6.71 -29.78
C LEU A 7 8.04 5.78 -28.77
N GLU A 8 9.37 5.85 -28.65
CA GLU A 8 10.14 5.02 -27.73
C GLU A 8 10.78 5.89 -26.65
N TYR A 9 10.54 5.55 -25.38
CA TYR A 9 11.07 6.27 -24.23
C TYR A 9 11.68 5.29 -23.23
N THR A 10 12.57 5.79 -22.37
CA THR A 10 13.02 5.05 -21.20
C THR A 10 12.20 5.46 -19.98
N PHE A 11 11.58 4.49 -19.31
CA PHE A 11 10.79 4.67 -18.09
C PHE A 11 11.13 3.57 -17.09
N GLU A 12 11.42 3.93 -15.83
CA GLU A 12 11.88 2.97 -14.80
C GLU A 12 13.00 2.00 -15.28
N ASN A 13 13.94 2.51 -16.09
CA ASN A 13 15.04 1.76 -16.73
C ASN A 13 14.62 0.75 -17.81
N GLU A 14 13.38 0.81 -18.29
CA GLU A 14 12.86 0.00 -19.39
C GLU A 14 12.53 0.84 -20.62
N THR A 15 12.72 0.26 -21.81
CA THR A 15 12.25 0.89 -23.05
C THR A 15 10.77 0.60 -23.25
N ILE A 16 9.96 1.66 -23.22
CA ILE A 16 8.52 1.59 -23.45
C ILE A 16 8.17 2.15 -24.83
N LYS A 17 7.19 1.52 -25.47
CA LYS A 17 6.71 1.88 -26.80
C LYS A 17 5.29 2.44 -26.70
N ILE A 18 5.12 3.71 -27.02
CA ILE A 18 3.84 4.42 -26.95
C ILE A 18 3.31 4.62 -28.37
N PRO A 19 2.24 3.90 -28.77
CA PRO A 19 1.63 4.11 -30.07
C PRO A 19 0.81 5.42 -30.08
N VAL A 20 1.03 6.24 -31.10
CA VAL A 20 0.20 7.41 -31.41
C VAL A 20 -0.71 7.07 -32.58
N ASN A 21 -2.00 7.28 -32.38
CA ASN A 21 -3.05 7.01 -33.35
C ASN A 21 -3.69 8.31 -33.84
N VAL A 22 -4.38 8.25 -34.98
CA VAL A 22 -5.24 9.32 -35.48
C VAL A 22 -6.65 8.79 -35.73
N SER A 23 -7.64 9.60 -35.37
CA SER A 23 -9.05 9.34 -35.63
C SER A 23 -9.46 9.78 -37.05
N VAL A 24 -10.64 9.35 -37.48
CA VAL A 24 -11.24 9.81 -38.75
C VAL A 24 -11.50 11.32 -38.77
N ASN A 25 -11.61 11.95 -37.59
CA ASN A 25 -11.81 13.39 -37.43
C ASN A 25 -10.48 14.16 -37.33
N GLY A 26 -9.34 13.52 -37.58
CA GLY A 26 -8.01 14.15 -37.53
C GLY A 26 -7.45 14.37 -36.12
N VAL A 27 -8.12 13.89 -35.07
CA VAL A 27 -7.61 13.97 -33.68
C VAL A 27 -6.51 12.93 -33.48
N PHE A 28 -5.34 13.39 -33.04
CA PHE A 28 -4.22 12.56 -32.63
C PHE A 28 -4.36 12.16 -31.16
N SER A 29 -4.05 10.91 -30.84
CA SER A 29 -4.17 10.41 -29.47
C SER A 29 -3.15 9.34 -29.11
N CYS A 30 -2.81 9.28 -27.83
CA CYS A 30 -2.12 8.14 -27.23
C CYS A 30 -2.65 7.90 -25.82
N SER A 31 -2.50 6.66 -25.36
CA SER A 31 -2.85 6.26 -24.01
C SER A 31 -1.66 5.59 -23.37
N ILE A 32 -1.34 5.98 -22.14
CA ILE A 32 -0.31 5.38 -21.30
C ILE A 32 -0.93 4.81 -20.04
N PRO A 33 -0.25 3.89 -19.32
CA PRO A 33 -0.72 3.41 -18.03
C PRO A 33 -0.94 4.57 -17.04
N HIS A 34 -2.00 4.49 -16.23
CA HIS A 34 -2.35 5.55 -15.28
C HIS A 34 -1.23 5.87 -14.28
N LEU A 35 -0.58 4.84 -13.72
CA LEU A 35 0.54 5.02 -12.79
C LEU A 35 1.73 5.73 -13.46
N MET A 36 1.96 5.45 -14.75
CA MET A 36 3.00 6.10 -15.51
C MET A 36 2.68 7.59 -15.73
N ALA A 37 1.44 7.92 -16.08
CA ALA A 37 0.98 9.31 -16.18
C ALA A 37 1.20 10.08 -14.87
N GLN A 38 0.82 9.48 -13.73
CA GLN A 38 1.05 10.07 -12.42
C GLN A 38 2.53 10.32 -12.13
N LYS A 39 3.40 9.35 -12.39
CA LYS A 39 4.86 9.49 -12.19
C LYS A 39 5.49 10.53 -13.11
N LEU A 40 4.98 10.65 -14.33
CA LEU A 40 5.37 11.69 -15.29
C LEU A 40 4.83 13.07 -14.91
N GLY A 41 3.84 13.16 -14.00
CA GLY A 41 3.21 14.42 -13.61
C GLY A 41 2.14 14.89 -14.60
N LEU A 42 1.57 13.97 -15.37
CA LEU A 42 0.50 14.24 -16.32
C LEU A 42 -0.86 14.16 -15.63
N GLU A 43 -1.75 15.12 -15.91
CA GLU A 43 -3.12 15.14 -15.35
C GLU A 43 -4.00 13.99 -15.88
N LYS A 44 -3.73 13.54 -17.10
CA LYS A 44 -4.48 12.50 -17.80
C LYS A 44 -3.52 11.48 -18.41
N ASN A 45 -3.96 10.23 -18.43
CA ASN A 45 -3.24 9.14 -19.09
C ASN A 45 -3.64 8.96 -20.56
N ASP A 46 -4.71 9.64 -21.00
CA ASP A 46 -5.10 9.77 -22.40
C ASP A 46 -4.76 11.18 -22.89
N LEU A 47 -3.81 11.26 -23.82
CA LEU A 47 -3.38 12.51 -24.43
C LEU A 47 -4.06 12.68 -25.77
N LEU A 48 -4.50 13.90 -26.04
CA LEU A 48 -5.22 14.29 -27.27
C LEU A 48 -4.56 15.54 -27.87
N GLY A 49 -4.48 15.57 -29.19
CA GLY A 49 -3.89 16.67 -29.95
C GLY A 49 -4.59 16.91 -31.28
N SER A 50 -4.54 18.15 -31.75
CA SER A 50 -4.99 18.52 -33.11
C SER A 50 -3.93 18.19 -34.16
N LYS A 51 -2.67 18.10 -33.73
CA LYS A 51 -1.50 17.72 -34.52
C LYS A 51 -0.72 16.64 -33.79
N LEU A 52 0.12 15.91 -34.53
CA LEU A 52 1.05 14.94 -33.96
C LEU A 52 1.99 15.61 -32.93
N SER A 53 2.49 16.81 -33.24
CA SER A 53 3.38 17.57 -32.37
C SER A 53 2.78 17.85 -31.00
N ASP A 54 1.47 18.12 -30.92
CA ASP A 54 0.80 18.42 -29.65
C ASP A 54 0.93 17.25 -28.65
N VAL A 55 0.88 16.01 -29.14
CA VAL A 55 1.05 14.80 -28.31
C VAL A 55 2.53 14.53 -28.03
N GLU A 56 3.40 14.72 -29.04
CA GLU A 56 4.84 14.51 -28.90
C GLU A 56 5.48 15.47 -27.90
N ASP A 57 5.13 16.75 -27.95
CA ASP A 57 5.71 17.79 -27.11
C ASP A 57 5.36 17.55 -25.63
N VAL A 58 4.11 17.16 -25.34
CA VAL A 58 3.67 16.79 -23.98
C VAL A 58 4.45 15.60 -23.45
N LEU A 59 4.56 14.51 -24.23
CA LEU A 59 5.32 13.33 -23.81
C LEU A 59 6.80 13.64 -23.64
N ASN A 60 7.43 14.26 -24.63
CA ASN A 60 8.85 14.60 -24.62
C ASN A 60 9.20 15.45 -23.40
N SER A 61 8.37 16.46 -23.10
CA SER A 61 8.56 17.31 -21.93
C SER A 61 8.44 16.52 -20.64
N ALA A 62 7.39 15.69 -20.50
CA ALA A 62 7.16 14.90 -19.31
C ALA A 62 8.29 13.87 -19.04
N PHE A 63 8.80 13.21 -20.07
CA PHE A 63 9.94 12.29 -19.94
C PHE A 63 11.26 13.00 -19.66
N TYR A 64 11.48 14.13 -20.32
CA TYR A 64 12.67 14.94 -20.09
C TYR A 64 12.72 15.42 -18.64
N GLU A 65 11.60 15.97 -18.14
CA GLU A 65 11.47 16.36 -16.74
C GLU A 65 11.67 15.16 -15.81
N TYR A 66 10.99 14.04 -16.06
CA TYR A 66 11.11 12.82 -15.25
C TYR A 66 12.56 12.38 -15.08
N LYS A 67 13.35 12.40 -16.17
CA LYS A 67 14.78 12.04 -16.15
C LYS A 67 15.63 12.96 -15.26
N GLN A 68 15.18 14.20 -15.02
CA GLN A 68 15.87 15.16 -14.15
C GLN A 68 15.43 15.07 -12.69
N ARG A 69 14.36 14.33 -12.36
CA ARG A 69 13.82 14.28 -11.00
C ARG A 69 14.71 13.45 -10.07
N SER A 70 14.85 13.90 -8.83
CA SER A 70 15.45 13.08 -7.78
C SER A 70 14.44 12.04 -7.33
N THR A 71 14.77 10.77 -7.54
CA THR A 71 14.00 9.62 -7.01
C THR A 71 14.68 9.14 -5.75
N LYS A 72 13.92 9.04 -4.65
CA LYS A 72 14.39 8.45 -3.39
C LYS A 72 13.56 7.23 -3.07
N THR A 73 14.21 6.12 -2.78
CA THR A 73 13.56 4.87 -2.39
C THR A 73 13.97 4.52 -0.96
N ARG A 74 13.01 4.13 -0.13
CA ARG A 74 13.27 3.68 1.24
C ARG A 74 12.25 2.67 1.73
N MET A 75 12.67 1.84 2.68
CA MET A 75 11.81 0.88 3.36
C MET A 75 11.00 1.56 4.47
N MET A 76 9.71 1.25 4.53
CA MET A 76 8.75 1.79 5.50
C MET A 76 7.91 0.66 6.11
N VAL A 77 7.27 0.93 7.24
CA VAL A 77 6.30 0.03 7.87
C VAL A 77 5.01 0.81 8.07
N ALA A 78 3.92 0.30 7.51
CA ALA A 78 2.57 0.80 7.77
C ALA A 78 1.92 -0.06 8.85
N ILE A 79 1.43 0.58 9.91
CA ILE A 79 0.80 -0.06 11.06
C ILE A 79 -0.67 0.34 11.07
N SER A 80 -1.54 -0.67 11.22
CA SER A 80 -2.97 -0.49 11.39
C SER A 80 -3.41 -0.97 12.76
N PHE A 81 -4.18 -0.13 13.44
CA PHE A 81 -4.82 -0.47 14.70
C PHE A 81 -6.23 0.12 14.72
N LYS A 82 -7.20 -0.68 15.13
CA LYS A 82 -8.60 -0.30 15.30
C LYS A 82 -9.14 -0.94 16.58
N ALA A 83 -9.99 -0.20 17.28
CA ALA A 83 -10.80 -0.73 18.37
C ALA A 83 -12.19 -0.10 18.34
N THR A 84 -13.16 -0.75 18.99
CA THR A 84 -14.53 -0.25 19.13
C THR A 84 -14.99 -0.30 20.59
N ARG A 85 -15.96 0.57 20.92
CA ARG A 85 -16.73 0.56 22.18
C ARG A 85 -15.83 0.56 23.43
N ASN A 86 -15.93 -0.42 24.32
CA ASN A 86 -15.24 -0.42 25.61
C ASN A 86 -13.72 -0.50 25.45
N PHE A 87 -13.21 -1.05 24.35
CA PHE A 87 -11.78 -1.04 24.04
C PHE A 87 -11.24 0.35 23.67
N MET A 88 -12.12 1.33 23.40
CA MET A 88 -11.73 2.72 23.18
C MET A 88 -11.81 3.56 24.47
N MET A 89 -12.24 2.98 25.59
CA MET A 89 -12.38 3.69 26.86
C MET A 89 -11.15 3.48 27.75
N ASP A 90 -10.84 4.46 28.58
CA ASP A 90 -9.85 4.35 29.65
C ASP A 90 -10.41 3.56 30.85
N GLU A 91 -9.57 3.32 31.86
CA GLU A 91 -9.97 2.60 33.08
C GLU A 91 -11.11 3.27 33.87
N LYS A 92 -11.38 4.56 33.60
CA LYS A 92 -12.45 5.35 34.21
C LYS A 92 -13.71 5.41 33.33
N GLY A 93 -13.70 4.75 32.17
CA GLY A 93 -14.81 4.73 31.22
C GLY A 93 -14.90 5.94 30.28
N ASN A 94 -13.86 6.79 30.21
CA ASN A 94 -13.83 7.94 29.30
C ASN A 94 -13.16 7.57 27.97
N PRO A 95 -13.49 8.24 26.85
CA PRO A 95 -12.81 8.01 25.57
C PRO A 95 -11.29 8.22 25.70
N HIS A 96 -10.51 7.20 25.35
CA HIS A 96 -9.05 7.24 25.42
C HIS A 96 -8.50 8.03 24.20
N PRO A 97 -7.61 9.02 24.42
CA PRO A 97 -7.22 10.00 23.40
C PRO A 97 -6.45 9.41 22.21
N ALA A 98 -5.89 8.20 22.35
CA ALA A 98 -5.25 7.51 21.23
C ALA A 98 -6.25 6.96 20.18
N PHE A 99 -7.55 6.99 20.48
CA PHE A 99 -8.59 6.56 19.56
C PHE A 99 -9.34 7.75 19.01
N ASP A 100 -9.21 7.98 17.70
CA ASP A 100 -10.15 8.84 17.00
C ASP A 100 -11.50 8.13 16.87
N MET A 101 -12.60 8.87 17.01
CA MET A 101 -13.95 8.35 16.78
C MET A 101 -14.07 7.93 15.31
N PHE A 102 -13.89 6.63 15.06
CA PHE A 102 -13.79 6.09 13.71
C PHE A 102 -15.18 5.64 13.25
N PHE A 103 -15.77 6.35 12.30
CA PHE A 103 -16.93 5.87 11.57
C PHE A 103 -16.45 5.08 10.36
N ASP A 104 -16.13 3.80 10.57
CA ASP A 104 -15.89 2.88 9.45
C ASP A 104 -17.26 2.42 8.93
N SER A 105 -17.57 2.73 7.67
CA SER A 105 -18.81 2.24 7.01
C SER A 105 -18.83 0.72 6.80
N SER A 106 -17.71 0.03 7.10
CA SER A 106 -17.68 -1.43 7.11
C SER A 106 -18.41 -1.99 8.33
N ARG A 107 -19.03 -3.16 8.16
CA ARG A 107 -19.67 -3.94 9.25
C ARG A 107 -18.74 -4.26 10.44
N TRP A 108 -17.44 -3.95 10.34
CA TRP A 108 -16.49 -4.08 11.43
C TRP A 108 -16.73 -3.09 12.58
N ALA A 109 -17.29 -1.92 12.29
CA ALA A 109 -17.57 -0.88 13.27
C ALA A 109 -19.08 -0.68 13.53
N ASP A 110 -19.85 -1.77 13.53
CA ASP A 110 -21.21 -1.68 14.06
C ASP A 110 -21.15 -1.43 15.58
N GLU A 111 -22.08 -0.62 16.10
CA GLU A 111 -22.10 -0.12 17.47
C GLU A 111 -22.36 -1.21 18.53
N TYR A 112 -22.50 -2.48 18.13
CA TYR A 112 -22.99 -3.54 19.00
C TYR A 112 -21.88 -4.41 19.60
N TYR A 113 -20.66 -4.39 19.08
CA TYR A 113 -19.60 -5.30 19.55
C TYR A 113 -18.32 -4.57 19.98
N ASP A 114 -17.73 -5.06 21.08
CA ASP A 114 -16.35 -4.75 21.49
C ASP A 114 -15.39 -5.54 20.57
N ARG A 115 -14.58 -4.83 19.78
CA ARG A 115 -13.64 -5.44 18.82
C ARG A 115 -12.29 -4.73 18.86
N ILE A 116 -11.22 -5.48 18.59
CA ILE A 116 -9.88 -4.96 18.33
C ILE A 116 -9.34 -5.58 17.04
N SER A 117 -8.52 -4.82 16.30
CA SER A 117 -7.80 -5.29 15.12
C SER A 117 -6.43 -4.61 15.09
N PHE A 118 -5.38 -5.40 14.89
CA PHE A 118 -4.02 -4.92 14.76
C PHE A 118 -3.33 -5.66 13.62
N GLY A 119 -2.52 -4.93 12.85
CA GLY A 119 -1.70 -5.51 11.81
C GLY A 119 -0.67 -4.51 11.31
N TYR A 120 0.29 -5.00 10.55
CA TYR A 120 1.26 -4.15 9.87
C TYR A 120 1.70 -4.79 8.57
N ARG A 121 2.25 -3.98 7.67
CA ARG A 121 2.90 -4.43 6.45
C ARG A 121 4.17 -3.62 6.18
N ILE A 122 5.13 -4.27 5.53
CA ILE A 122 6.37 -3.65 5.10
C ILE A 122 6.16 -3.11 3.69
N LEU A 123 6.56 -1.86 3.48
CA LEU A 123 6.36 -1.11 2.26
C LEU A 123 7.70 -0.63 1.71
N LEU A 124 7.74 -0.47 0.39
CA LEU A 124 8.76 0.31 -0.29
C LEU A 124 8.12 1.64 -0.69
N GLU A 125 8.65 2.75 -0.19
CA GLU A 125 8.25 4.10 -0.56
C GLU A 125 9.21 4.63 -1.62
N GLU A 126 8.65 5.06 -2.75
CA GLU A 126 9.35 5.79 -3.80
C GLU A 126 8.82 7.23 -3.82
N SER A 127 9.72 8.19 -3.62
CA SER A 127 9.41 9.62 -3.65
C SER A 127 10.00 10.24 -4.90
N ILE A 128 9.14 10.81 -5.74
CA ILE A 128 9.49 11.52 -6.98
C ILE A 128 9.03 12.96 -6.80
N ASN A 129 9.98 13.89 -6.62
CA ASN A 129 9.71 15.32 -6.37
C ASN A 129 8.67 15.56 -5.24
N GLY A 130 8.71 14.76 -4.18
CA GLY A 130 7.79 14.87 -3.03
C GLY A 130 6.47 14.13 -3.18
N THR A 131 6.12 13.65 -4.38
CA THR A 131 4.99 12.73 -4.57
C THR A 131 5.42 11.33 -4.18
N ARG A 132 4.65 10.67 -3.31
CA ARG A 132 4.99 9.36 -2.74
C ARG A 132 4.16 8.26 -3.39
N PHE A 133 4.84 7.20 -3.78
CA PHE A 133 4.27 5.96 -4.29
C PHE A 133 4.66 4.84 -3.34
N TYR A 134 3.70 3.97 -3.02
CA TYR A 134 3.90 2.86 -2.11
C TYR A 134 3.74 1.53 -2.83
N TYR A 135 4.55 0.57 -2.43
CA TYR A 135 4.49 -0.81 -2.91
C TYR A 135 4.56 -1.78 -1.74
N ASP A 136 3.78 -2.84 -1.78
CA ASP A 136 3.95 -3.94 -0.83
C ASP A 136 5.31 -4.58 -1.05
N ALA A 137 6.13 -4.64 0.00
CA ALA A 137 7.50 -5.09 -0.09
C ALA A 137 7.66 -6.53 0.37
N ARG A 138 8.53 -7.27 -0.31
CA ARG A 138 8.99 -8.60 0.11
C ARG A 138 10.50 -8.68 0.08
N GLN A 139 11.07 -9.54 0.91
CA GLN A 139 12.48 -9.87 0.79
C GLN A 139 12.71 -10.54 -0.57
N ARG A 140 13.80 -10.18 -1.24
CA ARG A 140 14.13 -10.65 -2.59
C ARG A 140 14.16 -12.18 -2.68
N GLU A 141 14.65 -12.85 -1.65
CA GLU A 141 14.71 -14.31 -1.55
C GLU A 141 13.33 -14.99 -1.52
N GLN A 142 12.28 -14.26 -1.15
CA GLN A 142 10.89 -14.74 -1.11
C GLN A 142 10.15 -14.53 -2.44
N VAL A 143 10.82 -13.95 -3.44
CA VAL A 143 10.24 -13.65 -4.74
C VAL A 143 10.72 -14.67 -5.77
N SER A 144 9.78 -15.14 -6.59
CA SER A 144 10.08 -16.07 -7.69
C SER A 144 11.22 -15.54 -8.57
N SER A 145 12.23 -16.38 -8.82
CA SER A 145 13.34 -16.06 -9.71
C SER A 145 12.85 -15.64 -11.09
N THR A 146 11.78 -16.26 -11.60
CA THR A 146 11.16 -15.90 -12.89
C THR A 146 10.69 -14.45 -12.96
N ILE A 147 10.19 -13.89 -11.85
CA ILE A 147 9.76 -12.47 -11.80
C ILE A 147 10.99 -11.55 -11.87
N LEU A 148 12.05 -11.93 -11.16
CA LEU A 148 13.29 -11.15 -11.07
C LEU A 148 14.09 -11.20 -12.38
N GLU A 149 14.22 -12.38 -12.99
CA GLU A 149 14.96 -12.62 -14.24
C GLU A 149 14.31 -11.96 -15.45
N ASN A 150 12.97 -11.99 -15.51
CA ASN A 150 12.21 -11.28 -16.56
C ASN A 150 12.13 -9.76 -16.32
N LYS A 151 12.80 -9.23 -15.28
CA LYS A 151 12.81 -7.81 -14.91
C LYS A 151 11.42 -7.18 -14.74
N ILE A 152 10.41 -7.98 -14.40
CA ILE A 152 9.03 -7.50 -14.23
C ILE A 152 8.94 -6.43 -13.12
N ILE A 153 9.84 -6.50 -12.13
CA ILE A 153 9.96 -5.49 -11.08
C ILE A 153 11.09 -4.51 -11.46
N PRO A 154 10.77 -3.24 -11.71
CA PRO A 154 11.76 -2.25 -12.10
C PRO A 154 12.81 -2.02 -11.01
N GLU A 155 14.02 -1.61 -11.42
CA GLU A 155 15.13 -1.35 -10.49
C GLU A 155 14.79 -0.27 -9.44
N SER A 156 13.96 0.71 -9.80
CA SER A 156 13.50 1.76 -8.86
C SER A 156 12.72 1.21 -7.66
N ARG A 157 12.18 -0.01 -7.78
CA ARG A 157 11.43 -0.72 -6.74
C ARG A 157 12.27 -1.81 -6.07
N GLN A 158 13.59 -1.72 -6.13
CA GLN A 158 14.52 -2.60 -5.42
C GLN A 158 15.32 -1.76 -4.43
N CYS A 159 15.34 -2.17 -3.15
CA CYS A 159 15.99 -1.41 -2.09
C CYS A 159 16.51 -2.37 -1.02
N GLU A 160 17.82 -2.39 -0.76
CA GLU A 160 18.41 -3.09 0.40
C GLU A 160 17.95 -4.55 0.58
N GLY A 161 17.88 -5.32 -0.51
CA GLY A 161 17.44 -6.73 -0.47
C GLY A 161 15.92 -6.92 -0.42
N TRP A 162 15.14 -5.84 -0.48
CA TRP A 162 13.70 -5.83 -0.63
C TRP A 162 13.28 -5.44 -2.04
N VAL A 163 12.09 -5.91 -2.44
CA VAL A 163 11.48 -5.59 -3.72
C VAL A 163 10.01 -5.23 -3.55
N GLY A 164 9.58 -4.16 -4.23
CA GLY A 164 8.19 -3.73 -4.28
C GLY A 164 7.40 -4.53 -5.32
N ILE A 165 6.42 -5.33 -4.89
CA ILE A 165 5.70 -6.28 -5.76
C ILE A 165 4.52 -5.62 -6.47
N HIS A 166 3.62 -5.01 -5.69
CA HIS A 166 2.39 -4.44 -6.19
C HIS A 166 2.24 -3.01 -5.68
N SER A 167 1.81 -2.12 -6.56
CA SER A 167 1.46 -0.75 -6.16
C SER A 167 0.27 -0.80 -5.21
N THR A 168 0.33 0.01 -4.17
CA THR A 168 -0.67 0.03 -3.12
C THR A 168 -0.88 1.46 -2.61
N THR A 169 -2.00 1.64 -1.92
CA THR A 169 -2.33 2.91 -1.26
C THR A 169 -2.34 2.71 0.24
N ILE A 170 -1.98 3.76 0.98
CA ILE A 170 -2.14 3.79 2.43
C ILE A 170 -3.63 3.96 2.73
N SER A 171 -4.21 2.99 3.44
CA SER A 171 -5.59 3.11 3.90
C SER A 171 -5.70 4.19 4.99
N SER A 172 -6.89 4.78 5.15
CA SER A 172 -7.18 5.72 6.25
C SER A 172 -6.94 5.14 7.66
N THR A 173 -6.78 3.82 7.73
CA THR A 173 -6.63 3.03 8.95
C THR A 173 -5.18 2.66 9.24
N GLU A 174 -4.29 2.96 8.30
CA GLU A 174 -2.83 2.89 8.43
C GLU A 174 -2.28 4.28 8.72
N LYS A 175 -2.73 4.86 9.84
CA LYS A 175 -2.38 6.23 10.23
C LYS A 175 -0.90 6.38 10.59
N ILE A 176 -0.22 5.28 10.90
CA ILE A 176 1.16 5.29 11.36
C ILE A 176 2.03 4.64 10.28
N ILE A 177 2.83 5.47 9.62
CA ILE A 177 3.86 5.03 8.68
C ILE A 177 5.21 5.48 9.23
N MET A 178 6.11 4.52 9.45
CA MET A 178 7.43 4.80 10.01
C MET A 178 8.55 4.18 9.16
N PRO A 179 9.78 4.72 9.21
CA PRO A 179 10.92 4.07 8.58
C PRO A 179 11.09 2.64 9.10
N TYR A 180 11.45 1.73 8.20
CA TYR A 180 11.77 0.37 8.56
C TYR A 180 12.98 0.31 9.51
N SER A 181 12.88 -0.54 10.51
CA SER A 181 14.02 -1.05 11.27
C SER A 181 13.70 -2.47 11.73
N GLU A 182 14.72 -3.31 11.88
CA GLU A 182 14.55 -4.69 12.34
C GLU A 182 13.88 -4.72 13.73
N LYS A 183 14.37 -3.89 14.66
CA LYS A 183 13.80 -3.75 16.00
C LYS A 183 12.32 -3.35 16.01
N LEU A 184 11.90 -2.49 15.07
CA LEU A 184 10.47 -2.16 14.94
C LEU A 184 9.67 -3.40 14.54
N VAL A 185 10.12 -4.14 13.53
CA VAL A 185 9.43 -5.34 13.05
C VAL A 185 9.40 -6.43 14.13
N GLU A 186 10.50 -6.64 14.85
CA GLU A 186 10.55 -7.57 15.99
C GLU A 186 9.51 -7.23 17.07
N ASN A 187 9.40 -5.95 17.43
CA ASN A 187 8.42 -5.50 18.41
C ASN A 187 6.98 -5.69 17.91
N LEU A 188 6.71 -5.37 16.63
CA LEU A 188 5.39 -5.56 16.04
C LEU A 188 5.01 -7.05 15.93
N GLU A 189 5.96 -7.92 15.62
CA GLU A 189 5.77 -9.37 15.60
C GLU A 189 5.47 -9.91 17.00
N SER A 190 6.15 -9.39 18.03
CA SER A 190 5.87 -9.73 19.43
C SER A 190 4.44 -9.37 19.84
N ILE A 191 3.97 -8.16 19.49
CA ILE A 191 2.58 -7.74 19.73
C ILE A 191 1.61 -8.67 18.98
N LYS A 192 1.89 -8.97 17.70
CA LYS A 192 1.09 -9.90 16.89
C LYS A 192 1.01 -11.28 17.54
N GLN A 193 2.11 -11.78 18.11
CA GLN A 193 2.15 -13.07 18.79
C GLN A 193 1.31 -13.09 20.07
N GLN A 194 1.31 -12.01 20.85
CA GLN A 194 0.43 -11.89 22.03
C GLN A 194 -1.05 -11.95 21.64
N LEU A 195 -1.44 -11.23 20.58
CA LEU A 195 -2.82 -11.27 20.07
C LEU A 195 -3.20 -12.65 19.53
N ARG A 196 -2.26 -13.33 18.85
CA ARG A 196 -2.45 -14.72 18.42
C ARG A 196 -2.68 -15.66 19.61
N ASN A 197 -1.89 -15.52 20.67
CA ASN A 197 -2.05 -16.34 21.87
C ASN A 197 -3.40 -16.11 22.53
N ALA A 198 -3.83 -14.85 22.68
CA ALA A 198 -5.16 -14.51 23.20
C ALA A 198 -6.28 -15.08 22.31
N SER A 199 -6.15 -14.97 20.99
CA SER A 199 -7.12 -15.53 20.03
C SER A 199 -7.23 -17.05 20.14
N ASN A 200 -6.10 -17.76 20.24
CA ASN A 200 -6.09 -19.21 20.38
C ASN A 200 -6.74 -19.63 21.70
N PHE A 201 -6.37 -18.97 22.80
CA PHE A 201 -6.95 -19.21 24.11
C PHE A 201 -8.47 -19.02 24.12
N LEU A 202 -8.98 -17.92 23.55
CA LEU A 202 -10.42 -17.67 23.44
C LEU A 202 -11.11 -18.73 22.57
N SER A 203 -10.49 -19.12 21.46
CA SER A 203 -11.03 -20.18 20.60
C SER A 203 -11.13 -21.52 21.34
N GLU A 204 -10.10 -21.90 22.09
CA GLU A 204 -10.08 -23.12 22.89
C GLU A 204 -11.17 -23.08 23.97
N LEU A 205 -11.25 -21.98 24.72
CA LEU A 205 -12.27 -21.76 25.75
C LEU A 205 -13.69 -21.91 25.19
N LEU A 206 -13.97 -21.29 24.04
CA LEU A 206 -15.31 -21.33 23.41
C LEU A 206 -15.62 -22.70 22.79
N SER A 207 -14.60 -23.49 22.45
CA SER A 207 -14.76 -24.86 21.94
C SER A 207 -14.94 -25.92 23.03
N ALA A 208 -14.67 -25.57 24.30
CA ALA A 208 -14.75 -26.50 25.42
C ALA A 208 -16.20 -26.97 25.67
N SER A 209 -16.35 -28.25 26.05
CA SER A 209 -17.65 -28.85 26.38
C SER A 209 -18.28 -28.21 27.63
N ASN A 210 -17.46 -27.76 28.58
CA ASN A 210 -17.86 -27.08 29.81
C ASN A 210 -17.66 -25.55 29.76
N ARG A 211 -17.69 -24.94 28.56
CA ARG A 211 -17.45 -23.50 28.36
C ARG A 211 -18.28 -22.57 29.26
N GLU A 212 -19.53 -22.93 29.58
CA GLU A 212 -20.40 -22.11 30.41
C GLU A 212 -19.87 -22.01 31.84
N GLU A 213 -19.56 -23.15 32.45
CA GLU A 213 -18.93 -23.23 33.78
C GLU A 213 -17.61 -22.47 33.83
N LEU A 214 -16.78 -22.63 32.78
CA LEU A 214 -15.50 -21.93 32.67
C LEU A 214 -15.69 -20.41 32.61
N LEU A 215 -16.62 -19.90 31.79
CA LEU A 215 -16.86 -18.47 31.62
C LEU A 215 -17.46 -17.78 32.86
N VAL A 216 -18.24 -18.51 33.67
CA VAL A 216 -18.81 -17.97 34.92
C VAL A 216 -17.92 -18.21 36.14
N SER A 217 -16.85 -18.99 36.01
CA SER A 217 -15.93 -19.25 37.10
C SER A 217 -15.03 -18.04 37.38
N ASP A 218 -14.79 -17.75 38.66
CA ASP A 218 -13.84 -16.71 39.11
C ASP A 218 -12.36 -17.03 38.74
N ASN A 219 -12.11 -18.12 38.02
CA ASN A 219 -10.78 -18.65 37.72
C ASN A 219 -10.07 -17.93 36.56
N PHE A 220 -10.79 -17.21 35.70
CA PHE A 220 -10.18 -16.50 34.57
C PHE A 220 -9.79 -15.06 34.92
N LYS A 221 -8.89 -14.92 35.90
CA LYS A 221 -8.01 -13.75 35.92
C LYS A 221 -6.89 -14.03 34.92
N LEU A 222 -7.06 -13.55 33.69
CA LEU A 222 -5.99 -13.57 32.67
C LEU A 222 -4.71 -12.98 33.29
N LEU A 223 -3.75 -13.88 33.53
CA LEU A 223 -2.32 -13.73 33.83
C LEU A 223 -1.86 -12.39 34.43
N LYS A 224 -1.34 -12.46 35.67
CA LYS A 224 -0.40 -11.47 36.22
C LYS A 224 0.88 -11.41 35.39
#